data_AF-A0A1V4V6X4-F1
#
_entry.id   AF-A0A1V4V6X4-F1
#
_cell.length_a   1.000
_cell.length_b   1.000
_cell.length_c   1.000
_cell.angle_alpha   90.00
_cell.angle_beta   90.00
_cell.angle_gamma   90.00
#
_symmetry.space_group_name_H-M   'P 1'
#
loop_
_entity.id
_entity.type
_entity.pdbx_description
1 polymer ?
#
loop_
_entity_poly.entity_id
_entity_poly.type
_entity_poly.pdbx_seq_one_letter_code
_entity_poly.pdbx_strand_id
1 'polypeptide(L)'
;MGFLGVRLDQDLEEKIRATGRPKSEVVREALRAYFEVDRAQLRQDQVVLIREIERLLDEKILALNSVKHPVLNTVKQPPLNTVKQNPKALNNVKQGDEIIRKAAQAILACFDEGREPLVGEIAEKLGLSSGSLGMYLKPTGIKTTPTGRSGIKGRYFTFDLRDKLEDVLHGGWGVYK
;
A
#
# COMPACT_ATOMS: atom_id res chain seq x y z
N MET A 1 -4.67 -32.27 10.28
CA MET A 1 -3.42 -31.47 10.22
C MET A 1 -2.76 -31.75 8.89
N GLY A 2 -2.50 -30.73 8.06
CA GLY A 2 -1.81 -30.91 6.78
C GLY A 2 -0.30 -31.11 7.01
N PHE A 3 0.28 -32.16 6.43
CA PHE A 3 1.73 -32.36 6.45
C PHE A 3 2.33 -31.65 5.24
N LEU A 4 3.22 -30.68 5.48
CA LEU A 4 4.00 -30.04 4.42
C LEU A 4 5.09 -31.03 3.97
N GLY A 5 4.90 -31.68 2.84
CA GLY A 5 5.87 -32.58 2.24
C GLY A 5 7.03 -31.81 1.60
N VAL A 6 7.97 -31.32 2.40
CA VAL A 6 9.17 -30.62 1.90
C VAL A 6 10.27 -31.64 1.60
N ARG A 7 10.74 -31.65 0.35
CA ARG A 7 11.96 -32.37 -0.05
C ARG A 7 13.17 -31.55 0.41
N LEU A 8 14.07 -32.19 1.14
CA LEU A 8 15.34 -31.61 1.57
C LEU A 8 16.44 -32.43 0.88
N ASP A 9 17.55 -31.77 0.56
CA ASP A 9 18.73 -32.47 0.03
C ASP A 9 19.35 -33.38 1.09
N GLN A 10 20.05 -34.41 0.63
CA GLN A 10 20.57 -35.48 1.47
C GLN A 10 21.46 -34.98 2.61
N ASP A 11 22.33 -34.01 2.34
CA ASP A 11 23.21 -33.39 3.34
C ASP A 11 22.42 -32.72 4.47
N LEU A 12 21.28 -32.09 4.15
CA LEU A 12 20.45 -31.40 5.12
C LEU A 12 19.64 -32.42 5.95
N GLU A 13 19.20 -33.51 5.33
CA GLU A 13 18.56 -34.60 6.07
C GLU A 13 19.50 -35.28 7.06
N GLU A 14 20.76 -35.50 6.68
CA GLU A 14 21.79 -36.04 7.56
C GLU A 14 22.08 -35.09 8.73
N LYS A 15 22.23 -33.79 8.47
CA LYS A 15 22.40 -32.78 9.51
C LYS A 15 21.21 -32.73 10.47
N ILE A 16 19.98 -32.74 9.97
CA ILE A 16 18.77 -32.77 10.80
C ILE A 16 18.73 -34.05 11.64
N ARG A 17 19.02 -35.20 11.03
CA ARG A 17 19.05 -36.49 11.74
C ARG A 17 20.10 -36.48 12.86
N ALA A 18 21.26 -35.88 12.64
CA ALA A 18 22.31 -35.73 13.65
C ALA A 18 21.89 -34.88 14.86
N THR A 19 20.94 -33.95 14.69
CA THR A 19 20.39 -33.18 15.83
C THR A 19 19.42 -33.98 16.70
N GLY A 20 18.95 -35.14 16.23
CA GLY A 20 17.94 -35.95 16.92
C GLY A 20 16.53 -35.32 16.94
N ARG A 21 16.33 -34.18 16.27
CA ARG A 21 15.04 -33.47 16.21
C ARG A 21 14.20 -33.93 15.02
N PRO A 22 12.86 -33.93 15.13
CA PRO A 22 12.01 -34.28 14.01
C PRO A 22 12.10 -33.23 12.89
N LYS A 23 12.24 -33.70 11.65
CA LYS A 23 12.36 -32.86 10.44
C LYS A 23 11.29 -31.77 10.34
N SER A 24 10.04 -32.11 10.69
CA SER A 24 8.92 -31.17 10.65
C SER A 24 9.04 -30.02 11.65
N GLU A 25 9.70 -30.23 12.78
CA GLU A 25 9.93 -29.21 13.80
C GLU A 25 11.05 -28.27 13.38
N VAL A 26 12.16 -28.82 12.89
CA VAL A 26 13.29 -28.03 12.40
C VAL A 26 12.87 -27.14 11.24
N VAL A 27 12.11 -27.67 10.27
CA VAL A 27 11.59 -26.88 9.14
C VAL A 27 10.62 -25.80 9.63
N ARG A 28 9.73 -26.12 10.57
CA ARG A 28 8.78 -25.14 11.11
C ARG A 28 9.48 -24.02 11.86
N GLU A 29 10.50 -24.34 12.65
CA GLU A 29 11.29 -23.35 13.38
C GLU A 29 12.12 -22.48 12.44
N ALA A 30 12.76 -23.07 11.43
CA ALA A 30 13.49 -22.33 10.41
C ALA A 30 12.57 -21.36 9.65
N LEU A 31 11.36 -21.81 9.28
CA LEU A 31 10.37 -20.95 8.64
C LEU A 31 9.89 -19.84 9.60
N ARG A 32 9.62 -20.14 10.87
CA ARG A 32 9.28 -19.13 11.87
C ARG A 32 10.39 -18.09 12.00
N ALA A 33 11.63 -18.54 12.20
CA ALA A 33 12.79 -17.68 12.29
C ALA A 33 12.90 -16.79 11.04
N TYR A 34 12.78 -17.37 9.84
CA TYR A 34 12.81 -16.64 8.57
C TYR A 34 11.77 -15.52 8.49
N PHE A 35 10.56 -15.74 8.99
CA PHE A 35 9.50 -14.72 9.02
C PHE A 35 9.53 -13.81 10.25
N GLU A 36 10.24 -14.19 11.31
CA GLU A 36 10.36 -13.41 12.56
C GLU A 36 11.59 -12.48 12.58
N VAL A 37 12.53 -12.58 11.63
CA VAL A 37 13.73 -11.71 11.55
C VAL A 37 13.36 -10.21 11.49
N ASP A 38 12.19 -9.85 10.96
CA ASP A 38 11.73 -8.45 10.85
C ASP A 38 10.90 -7.95 12.04
N ARG A 39 10.56 -8.80 13.02
CA ARG A 39 9.98 -8.32 14.28
C ARG A 39 11.09 -7.89 15.22
N ALA A 40 11.63 -6.71 14.96
CA ALA A 40 12.35 -5.97 16.00
C ALA A 40 11.48 -5.97 17.26
N GLN A 41 11.97 -6.59 18.33
CA GLN A 41 11.35 -6.47 19.64
C GLN A 41 11.33 -4.98 19.96
N LEU A 42 10.16 -4.37 19.82
CA LEU A 42 9.97 -2.94 20.06
C LEU A 42 10.47 -2.67 21.47
N ARG A 43 11.50 -1.83 21.57
CA ARG A 43 12.03 -1.43 22.87
C ARG A 43 10.94 -0.69 23.63
N GLN A 44 10.97 -0.76 24.96
CA GLN A 44 9.86 -0.29 25.80
C GLN A 44 9.55 1.21 25.62
N ASP A 45 10.57 2.01 25.29
CA ASP A 45 10.46 3.40 24.85
C ASP A 45 9.63 3.55 23.56
N GLN A 46 9.81 2.66 22.59
CA GLN A 46 9.04 2.66 21.34
C GLN A 46 7.59 2.28 21.58
N VAL A 47 7.32 1.36 22.51
CA VAL A 47 5.95 1.00 22.91
C VAL A 47 5.24 2.17 23.59
N VAL A 48 5.95 2.92 24.44
CA VAL A 48 5.41 4.14 25.08
C VAL A 48 5.11 5.21 24.04
N LEU A 49 6.01 5.42 23.08
CA LEU A 49 5.80 6.37 21.98
C LEU A 49 4.60 5.99 21.11
N ILE A 50 4.45 4.71 20.76
CA ILE A 50 3.30 4.21 20.00
C ILE A 50 2.00 4.49 20.75
N ARG A 51 1.94 4.18 22.06
CA ARG A 51 0.76 4.43 22.89
C ARG A 51 0.39 5.91 22.99
N GLU A 52 1.39 6.79 23.09
CA GLU A 52 1.12 8.24 23.13
C GLU A 52 0.66 8.76 21.76
N ILE A 53 1.20 8.24 20.67
CA ILE A 53 0.70 8.55 19.31
C ILE A 53 -0.75 8.10 19.16
N GLU A 54 -1.09 6.89 19.59
CA GLU A 54 -2.47 6.38 19.59
C GLU A 54 -3.39 7.28 20.43
N ARG A 55 -2.96 7.68 21.63
CA ARG A 55 -3.72 8.60 22.50
C ARG A 55 -3.97 9.95 21.83
N LEU A 56 -2.96 10.55 21.20
CA LEU A 56 -3.08 11.83 20.51
C LEU A 56 -3.97 11.74 19.27
N LEU A 57 -3.95 10.61 18.57
CA LEU A 57 -4.85 10.35 17.43
C LEU A 57 -6.30 10.24 17.91
N ASP A 58 -6.56 9.50 18.98
CA ASP A 58 -7.90 9.37 19.58
C ASP A 58 -8.43 10.71 20.08
N GLU A 59 -7.58 11.51 20.74
CA GLU A 59 -7.93 12.87 21.19
C GLU A 59 -8.26 13.79 20.01
N LYS A 60 -7.48 13.71 18.91
CA LYS A 60 -7.78 14.44 17.67
C LYS A 60 -9.07 13.95 17.00
N ILE A 61 -9.34 12.65 16.99
CA ILE A 61 -10.58 12.08 16.46
C ILE A 61 -11.78 12.56 17.29
N LEU A 62 -11.67 12.60 18.62
CA LEU A 62 -12.71 13.15 19.50
C LEU A 62 -12.91 14.65 19.28
N ALA A 63 -11.84 15.42 19.15
CA ALA A 63 -11.92 16.85 18.85
C ALA A 63 -12.61 17.12 17.50
N LEU A 64 -12.29 16.33 16.46
CA LEU A 64 -12.94 16.40 15.15
C LEU A 64 -14.42 15.97 15.21
N ASN A 65 -14.76 15.00 16.06
CA ASN A 65 -16.14 14.58 16.28
C ASN A 65 -16.95 15.59 17.11
N SER A 66 -16.29 16.39 17.97
CA SER A 66 -16.91 17.48 18.73
C SER A 66 -17.32 18.67 17.84
N VAL A 67 -16.73 18.79 16.65
CA VAL A 67 -17.07 19.80 15.63
C VAL A 67 -18.23 19.35 14.71
N LYS A 68 -19.00 18.33 15.10
CA LYS A 68 -20.19 17.91 14.32
C LYS A 68 -21.38 18.84 14.55
N HIS A 69 -21.67 19.59 13.49
CA HIS A 69 -22.96 20.22 13.19
C HIS A 69 -24.17 19.41 13.70
N PRO A 70 -25.23 20.09 14.18
CA PRO A 70 -26.39 19.45 14.77
C PRO A 70 -27.32 18.90 13.69
N VAL A 71 -27.05 17.71 13.13
CA VAL A 71 -28.11 16.80 12.65
C VAL A 71 -27.61 15.35 12.78
N LEU A 72 -27.98 14.73 13.90
CA LEU A 72 -27.65 13.36 14.28
C LEU A 72 -28.45 12.31 13.50
N ASN A 73 -27.73 11.26 13.11
CA ASN A 73 -28.05 9.85 13.31
C ASN A 73 -29.52 9.45 13.41
N THR A 74 -29.98 8.69 12.41
CA THR A 74 -30.78 7.48 12.67
C THR A 74 -30.56 6.49 11.54
N VAL A 75 -29.72 5.47 11.73
CA VAL A 75 -29.81 4.24 10.93
C VAL A 75 -29.51 3.04 11.84
N LYS A 76 -30.58 2.33 12.22
CA LYS A 76 -30.55 0.93 12.65
C LYS A 76 -30.00 0.09 11.49
N GLN A 77 -29.06 -0.83 11.75
CA GLN A 77 -28.75 -1.94 10.81
C GLN A 77 -30.02 -2.79 10.63
N PRO A 78 -30.37 -3.30 9.43
CA PRO A 78 -29.84 -4.57 8.90
C PRO A 78 -29.85 -4.66 7.33
N PRO A 79 -29.84 -5.85 6.68
CA PRO A 79 -28.68 -6.65 6.26
C PRO A 79 -28.47 -6.70 4.72
N LEU A 80 -27.40 -7.41 4.32
CA LEU A 80 -27.06 -7.90 2.97
C LEU A 80 -28.22 -7.96 1.96
N ASN A 81 -28.12 -7.20 0.85
CA ASN A 81 -28.21 -7.74 -0.51
C ASN A 81 -28.02 -6.68 -1.60
N THR A 82 -27.45 -7.16 -2.70
CA THR A 82 -27.29 -6.58 -4.04
C THR A 82 -28.32 -5.52 -4.44
N VAL A 83 -27.84 -4.39 -5.00
CA VAL A 83 -28.18 -3.85 -6.34
C VAL A 83 -27.67 -2.40 -6.46
N LYS A 84 -27.06 -2.13 -7.62
CA LYS A 84 -26.70 -0.82 -8.20
C LYS A 84 -27.48 0.37 -7.63
N GLN A 85 -26.80 1.28 -6.94
CA GLN A 85 -27.10 2.72 -6.99
C GLN A 85 -25.83 3.54 -6.74
N ASN A 86 -25.51 4.41 -7.70
CA ASN A 86 -24.73 5.63 -7.47
C ASN A 86 -25.37 6.40 -6.31
N PRO A 87 -24.61 6.77 -5.27
CA PRO A 87 -24.53 8.20 -4.97
C PRO A 87 -23.20 8.65 -4.35
N LYS A 88 -22.96 9.97 -4.41
CA LYS A 88 -22.00 10.78 -3.60
C LYS A 88 -20.64 11.10 -4.23
N ALA A 89 -20.72 11.82 -5.35
CA ALA A 89 -19.61 12.46 -6.06
C ALA A 89 -19.00 13.72 -5.41
N LEU A 90 -19.10 13.93 -4.08
CA LEU A 90 -18.52 15.14 -3.45
C LEU A 90 -17.45 14.91 -2.38
N ASN A 91 -17.44 13.75 -1.68
CA ASN A 91 -16.36 13.45 -0.72
C ASN A 91 -15.18 12.67 -1.35
N ASN A 92 -15.42 11.95 -2.44
CA ASN A 92 -14.37 11.19 -3.14
C ASN A 92 -13.43 12.08 -3.97
N VAL A 93 -13.85 13.31 -4.33
CA VAL A 93 -13.07 14.21 -5.17
C VAL A 93 -11.81 14.66 -4.43
N LYS A 94 -11.94 15.15 -3.18
CA LYS A 94 -10.80 15.58 -2.37
C LYS A 94 -9.80 14.46 -2.08
N GLN A 95 -10.29 13.24 -1.83
CA GLN A 95 -9.43 12.09 -1.59
C GLN A 95 -8.73 11.61 -2.87
N GLY A 96 -9.43 11.64 -4.01
CA GLY A 96 -8.84 11.32 -5.31
C GLY A 96 -7.73 12.30 -5.70
N ASP A 97 -7.97 13.60 -5.52
CA ASP A 97 -6.98 14.64 -5.83
C ASP A 97 -5.73 14.52 -4.96
N GLU A 98 -5.89 14.16 -3.69
CA GLU A 98 -4.77 13.91 -2.78
C GLU A 98 -3.95 12.69 -3.23
N ILE A 99 -4.62 11.61 -3.65
CA ILE A 99 -3.95 10.41 -4.17
C ILE A 99 -3.20 10.74 -5.46
N ILE A 100 -3.81 11.52 -6.37
CA ILE A 100 -3.21 11.96 -7.63
C ILE A 100 -1.96 12.80 -7.36
N ARG A 101 -2.03 13.79 -6.45
CA ARG A 101 -0.88 14.64 -6.09
C ARG A 101 0.25 13.83 -5.46
N LYS A 102 -0.06 12.93 -4.53
CA LYS A 102 0.96 12.05 -3.91
C LYS A 102 1.60 11.10 -4.92
N ALA A 103 0.81 10.56 -5.85
CA ALA A 103 1.33 9.74 -6.94
C ALA A 103 2.26 10.54 -7.86
N ALA A 104 1.84 11.75 -8.26
CA ALA A 104 2.64 12.61 -9.12
C ALA A 104 3.99 12.97 -8.47
N GLN A 105 3.98 13.34 -7.18
CA GLN A 105 5.17 13.62 -6.41
C GLN A 105 6.09 12.40 -6.28
N ALA A 106 5.53 11.21 -6.04
CA ALA A 106 6.31 9.99 -5.93
C ALA A 106 7.00 9.61 -7.26
N ILE A 107 6.32 9.81 -8.39
CA ILE A 107 6.88 9.55 -9.72
C ILE A 107 7.99 10.57 -10.05
N LEU A 108 7.76 11.86 -9.78
CA LEU A 108 8.78 12.90 -10.01
C LEU A 108 10.03 12.68 -9.18
N ALA A 109 9.89 12.27 -7.91
CA ALA A 109 11.06 11.94 -7.08
C ALA A 109 11.91 10.82 -7.72
N CYS A 110 11.27 9.79 -8.30
CA CYS A 110 11.99 8.77 -9.07
C CYS A 110 12.65 9.34 -10.32
N PHE A 111 12.02 10.30 -11.00
CA PHE A 111 12.63 10.96 -12.16
C PHE A 111 13.83 11.82 -11.79
N ASP A 112 13.80 12.49 -10.65
CA ASP A 112 14.93 13.27 -10.11
C ASP A 112 16.12 12.37 -9.76
N GLU A 113 15.85 11.13 -9.35
CA GLU A 113 16.84 10.06 -9.17
C GLU A 113 17.33 9.44 -10.49
N GLY A 114 16.78 9.88 -11.64
CA GLY A 114 17.15 9.35 -12.96
C GLY A 114 16.58 7.96 -13.27
N ARG A 115 15.50 7.54 -12.59
CA ARG A 115 14.84 6.23 -12.80
C ARG A 115 13.37 6.37 -13.21
N GLU A 116 12.95 5.53 -14.16
CA GLU A 116 11.53 5.36 -14.50
C GLU A 116 10.91 4.27 -13.60
N PRO A 117 9.95 4.62 -12.72
CA PRO A 117 9.40 3.66 -11.77
C PRO A 117 8.32 2.77 -12.42
N LEU A 118 8.17 1.57 -11.88
CA LEU A 118 7.08 0.66 -12.24
C LEU A 118 5.77 1.14 -11.58
N VAL A 119 4.63 0.90 -12.25
CA VAL A 119 3.31 1.15 -11.64
C VAL A 119 3.12 0.43 -10.31
N GLY A 120 3.63 -0.81 -10.20
CA GLY A 120 3.59 -1.59 -8.96
C GLY A 120 4.29 -0.88 -7.80
N GLU A 121 5.52 -0.40 -8.03
CA GLU A 121 6.33 0.29 -7.01
C GLU A 121 5.63 1.55 -6.47
N ILE A 122 5.05 2.37 -7.36
CA ILE A 122 4.32 3.58 -6.96
C ILE A 122 3.03 3.22 -6.23
N ALA A 123 2.31 2.18 -6.68
CA ALA A 123 1.08 1.74 -6.04
C ALA A 123 1.33 1.21 -4.63
N GLU A 124 2.38 0.39 -4.44
CA GLU A 124 2.82 -0.11 -3.14
C GLU A 124 3.19 1.03 -2.19
N LYS A 125 3.94 2.02 -2.66
CA LYS A 125 4.32 3.21 -1.87
C LYS A 125 3.12 4.01 -1.37
N LEU A 126 1.99 3.94 -2.09
CA LEU A 126 0.74 4.62 -1.74
C LEU A 126 -0.26 3.71 -1.00
N GLY A 127 0.06 2.43 -0.79
CA GLY A 127 -0.85 1.45 -0.21
C GLY A 127 -2.05 1.12 -1.09
N LEU A 128 -1.91 1.23 -2.41
CA LEU A 128 -2.95 1.04 -3.41
C LEU A 128 -2.65 -0.16 -4.31
N SER A 129 -3.70 -0.72 -4.93
CA SER A 129 -3.51 -1.64 -6.04
C SER A 129 -3.11 -0.88 -7.32
N SER A 130 -2.32 -1.49 -8.19
CA SER A 130 -1.94 -0.89 -9.48
C SER A 130 -3.16 -0.51 -10.35
N GLY A 131 -4.25 -1.27 -10.25
CA GLY A 131 -5.50 -0.98 -10.95
C GLY A 131 -6.22 0.26 -10.40
N SER A 132 -6.25 0.40 -9.08
CA SER A 132 -6.82 1.58 -8.40
C SER A 132 -6.03 2.84 -8.74
N LEU A 133 -4.69 2.78 -8.72
CA LEU A 133 -3.83 3.90 -9.09
C LEU A 133 -4.08 4.33 -10.55
N GLY A 134 -4.21 3.37 -11.47
CA GLY A 134 -4.56 3.64 -12.86
C GLY A 134 -5.91 4.35 -13.02
N MET A 135 -6.92 4.02 -12.18
CA MET A 135 -8.21 4.71 -12.20
C MET A 135 -8.09 6.18 -11.77
N TYR A 136 -7.31 6.48 -10.73
CA TYR A 136 -7.09 7.85 -10.27
C TYR A 136 -6.30 8.70 -11.27
N LEU A 137 -5.31 8.11 -11.93
CA LEU A 137 -4.46 8.82 -12.87
C LEU A 137 -5.10 8.96 -14.26
N LYS A 138 -6.07 8.12 -14.64
CA LYS A 138 -6.68 8.16 -15.98
C LYS A 138 -7.20 9.53 -16.41
N PRO A 139 -7.92 10.31 -15.58
CA PRO A 139 -8.42 11.61 -15.99
C PRO A 139 -7.32 12.67 -16.11
N THR A 140 -6.09 12.39 -15.62
CA THR A 140 -4.95 13.32 -15.70
C THR A 140 -4.24 13.24 -17.05
N GLY A 141 -4.56 12.23 -17.86
CA GLY A 141 -3.78 11.90 -19.04
C GLY A 141 -2.41 11.26 -18.74
N ILE A 142 -2.06 11.02 -17.47
CA ILE A 142 -0.90 10.21 -17.07
C ILE A 142 -1.20 8.75 -17.36
N LYS A 143 -0.48 8.18 -18.31
CA LYS A 143 -0.62 6.79 -18.76
C LYS A 143 0.73 6.10 -18.75
N THR A 144 0.71 4.83 -18.40
CA THR A 144 1.92 4.02 -18.31
C THR A 144 2.15 3.22 -19.58
N THR A 145 3.42 3.14 -19.95
CA THR A 145 3.86 2.47 -21.17
C THR A 145 4.33 1.05 -20.82
N PRO A 146 3.84 0.01 -21.51
CA PRO A 146 4.40 -1.33 -21.37
C PRO A 146 5.81 -1.34 -21.95
N THR A 147 6.82 -1.49 -21.10
CA THR A 147 8.23 -1.53 -21.49
C THR A 147 9.03 -2.42 -20.54
N GLY A 148 10.30 -2.66 -20.86
CA GLY A 148 11.22 -3.37 -19.99
C GLY A 148 12.36 -2.45 -19.55
N ARG A 149 12.60 -2.38 -18.24
CA ARG A 149 13.76 -1.66 -17.66
C ARG A 149 14.50 -2.60 -16.73
N SER A 150 15.83 -2.64 -16.83
CA SER A 150 16.69 -3.46 -15.96
C SER A 150 16.27 -4.95 -15.87
N GLY A 151 15.83 -5.53 -16.99
CA GLY A 151 15.39 -6.94 -17.05
C GLY A 151 13.97 -7.21 -16.55
N ILE A 152 13.29 -6.23 -15.96
CA ILE A 152 11.91 -6.35 -15.49
C ILE A 152 10.97 -5.83 -16.58
N LYS A 153 10.05 -6.67 -17.04
CA LYS A 153 8.98 -6.29 -17.97
C LYS A 153 7.77 -5.81 -17.18
N GLY A 154 7.19 -4.68 -17.56
CA GLY A 154 6.03 -4.15 -16.87
C GLY A 154 5.53 -2.83 -17.43
N ARG A 155 4.66 -2.16 -16.67
CA ARG A 155 4.16 -0.83 -17.03
C ARG A 155 4.94 0.20 -16.26
N TYR A 156 5.58 1.12 -16.96
CA TYR A 156 6.44 2.15 -16.38
C TYR A 156 5.85 3.54 -16.60
N PHE A 157 6.15 4.44 -15.66
CA PHE A 157 6.01 5.87 -15.89
C PHE A 157 7.29 6.36 -16.57
N THR A 158 7.16 6.88 -17.79
CA THR A 158 8.30 7.34 -18.59
C THR A 158 8.59 8.82 -18.36
N PHE A 159 9.83 9.25 -18.58
CA PHE A 159 10.24 10.64 -18.39
C PHE A 159 9.40 11.66 -19.18
N ASP A 160 8.84 11.26 -20.33
CA ASP A 160 7.94 12.09 -21.14
C ASP A 160 6.68 12.57 -20.38
N LEU A 161 6.39 11.96 -19.23
CA LEU A 161 5.26 12.35 -18.38
C LEU A 161 5.61 13.50 -17.41
N ARG A 162 6.88 13.93 -17.32
CA ARG A 162 7.33 14.95 -16.35
C ARG A 162 6.50 16.22 -16.41
N ASP A 163 6.33 16.79 -17.60
CA ASP A 163 5.55 18.03 -17.79
C ASP A 163 4.10 17.90 -17.30
N LYS A 164 3.47 16.73 -17.52
CA LYS A 164 2.10 16.45 -17.06
C LYS A 164 2.02 16.27 -15.56
N LEU A 165 3.03 15.66 -14.94
CA LEU A 165 3.09 15.48 -13.49
C LEU A 165 3.27 16.81 -12.78
N GLU A 166 4.11 17.69 -13.34
CA GLU A 166 4.30 19.04 -12.83
C GLU A 166 3.01 19.87 -12.98
N ASP A 167 2.32 19.78 -14.12
CA ASP A 167 1.04 20.46 -14.34
C ASP A 167 -0.04 20.02 -13.33
N VAL A 168 -0.10 18.72 -13.02
CA VAL A 168 -0.96 18.15 -11.98
C VAL A 168 -0.66 18.74 -10.59
N LEU A 169 0.61 18.96 -10.26
CA LEU A 169 1.02 19.50 -8.97
C LEU A 169 0.81 21.01 -8.84
N HIS A 170 0.94 21.76 -9.93
CA HIS A 170 0.74 23.21 -9.96
C HIS A 170 -0.74 23.63 -10.12
N GLY A 171 -1.66 22.66 -10.21
CA GLY A 171 -3.11 22.91 -10.22
C GLY A 171 -3.70 23.20 -11.61
N GLY A 172 -2.99 22.86 -12.70
CA GLY A 172 -3.47 23.04 -14.08
C GLY A 172 -4.61 22.11 -14.50
N TRP A 173 -5.09 21.26 -13.61
CA TRP A 173 -6.10 20.22 -13.82
C TRP A 173 -7.55 20.73 -14.03
N GLY A 174 -7.70 21.97 -14.47
CA GLY A 174 -8.98 22.66 -14.66
C GLY A 174 -9.45 22.83 -16.11
N VAL A 175 -8.68 22.40 -17.13
CA VAL A 175 -8.92 22.87 -18.52
C VAL A 175 -9.33 21.80 -19.53
N TYR A 176 -9.38 20.51 -19.19
CA TYR A 176 -9.80 19.47 -20.15
C TYR A 176 -11.11 18.81 -19.70
N LYS A 177 -12.22 19.49 -19.96
CA LYS A 177 -13.58 18.91 -20.01
C LYS A 177 -13.83 18.25 -21.35
#